data_AF-A0A9C9YVX0-F1
#
_entry.id   AF-A0A9C9YVX0-F1
#
_cell.length_a   1.000
_cell.length_b   1.000
_cell.length_c   1.000
_cell.angle_alpha   90.00
_cell.angle_beta   90.00
_cell.angle_gamma   90.00
#
_symmetry.space_group_name_H-M   'P 1'
#
loop_
_entity.id
_entity.type
_entity.pdbx_description
1 polymer ?
#
loop_
_entity_poly.entity_id
_entity_poly.type
_entity_poly.pdbx_seq_one_letter_code
_entity_poly.pdbx_strand_id
1 'polypeptide(L)'
;MTAVSSHKAHTEPAVYVYEAPIRLWHWINALAIVVLAITGYLIGSPLPALPGEASDHFLMGYIRFAHFAAAYIFAIGLLGRLYWAFVGNSHAREIFVHNILKPSYWRGLWREVKWYLFLAKEPEKYTGHNPLAIFIMHWMFLWAAVFMVVTGFALYGEGAGFDSWQHALFSSWVIPLFGQSQ
;
A
#
# COMPACT_ATOMS: atom_id res chain seq x y z
N MET A 1 -56.18 -18.51 4.52
CA MET A 1 -54.93 -19.30 4.52
C MET A 1 -53.78 -18.37 4.20
N THR A 2 -53.03 -17.93 5.21
CA THR A 2 -51.87 -17.06 5.06
C THR A 2 -50.61 -17.93 4.93
N ALA A 3 -49.93 -17.83 3.79
CA ALA A 3 -48.67 -18.53 3.56
C ALA A 3 -47.56 -17.87 4.40
N VAL A 4 -47.06 -18.60 5.40
CA VAL A 4 -45.87 -18.19 6.15
C VAL A 4 -44.65 -18.47 5.27
N SER A 5 -44.03 -17.41 4.76
CA SER A 5 -42.73 -17.47 4.09
C SER A 5 -41.67 -17.95 5.09
N SER A 6 -41.18 -19.18 4.91
CA SER A 6 -40.05 -19.71 5.64
C SER A 6 -38.77 -19.07 5.12
N HIS A 7 -38.29 -18.02 5.80
CA HIS A 7 -36.93 -17.52 5.59
C HIS A 7 -35.94 -18.58 6.07
N LYS A 8 -35.38 -19.36 5.15
CA LYS A 8 -34.20 -20.18 5.43
C LYS A 8 -33.07 -19.25 5.86
N ALA A 9 -32.66 -19.34 7.12
CA ALA A 9 -31.47 -18.67 7.62
C ALA A 9 -30.25 -19.20 6.84
N HIS A 10 -29.68 -18.36 5.97
CA HIS A 10 -28.45 -18.68 5.26
C HIS A 10 -27.31 -18.67 6.28
N THR A 11 -26.80 -19.85 6.61
CA THR A 11 -25.65 -20.02 7.50
C THR A 11 -24.44 -20.29 6.62
N GLU A 12 -23.71 -19.24 6.27
CA GLU A 12 -22.41 -19.37 5.62
C GLU A 12 -21.38 -19.74 6.69
N PRO A 13 -20.71 -20.90 6.61
CA PRO A 13 -19.67 -21.25 7.57
C PRO A 13 -18.54 -20.24 7.45
N ALA A 14 -18.16 -19.61 8.58
CA ALA A 14 -17.04 -18.69 8.63
C ALA A 14 -15.74 -19.49 8.41
N VAL A 15 -15.21 -19.47 7.19
CA VAL A 15 -13.93 -20.08 6.85
C VAL A 15 -12.81 -19.14 7.30
N TYR A 16 -11.87 -19.66 8.09
CA TYR A 16 -10.70 -18.90 8.52
C TYR A 16 -9.70 -18.79 7.36
N VAL A 17 -9.86 -17.74 6.55
CA VAL A 17 -9.03 -17.51 5.36
C VAL A 17 -7.75 -16.74 5.70
N TYR A 18 -7.81 -15.83 6.66
CA TYR A 18 -6.68 -14.95 7.03
C TYR A 18 -6.13 -15.27 8.41
N GLU A 19 -4.90 -15.77 8.43
CA GLU A 19 -4.16 -16.09 9.64
C GLU A 19 -3.78 -14.83 10.45
N ALA A 20 -3.66 -14.98 11.77
CA ALA A 20 -3.28 -13.88 12.67
C ALA A 20 -1.99 -13.14 12.25
N PRO A 21 -0.92 -13.82 11.78
CA PRO A 21 0.29 -13.15 11.31
C PRO A 21 0.04 -12.23 10.11
N ILE A 22 -0.81 -12.64 9.16
CA ILE A 22 -1.14 -11.85 7.97
C ILE A 22 -1.93 -10.59 8.36
N ARG A 23 -2.85 -10.73 9.32
CA ARG A 23 -3.60 -9.59 9.86
C ARG A 23 -2.69 -8.61 10.58
N LEU A 24 -1.76 -9.10 11.40
CA LEU A 24 -0.79 -8.26 12.08
C LEU A 24 0.08 -7.49 11.07
N TRP A 25 0.62 -8.19 10.06
CA TRP A 25 1.37 -7.56 8.97
C TRP A 25 0.54 -6.48 8.27
N HIS A 26 -0.73 -6.76 7.96
CA HIS A 26 -1.62 -5.80 7.33
C HIS A 26 -1.82 -4.54 8.18
N TRP A 27 -2.14 -4.70 9.47
CA TRP A 27 -2.38 -3.57 10.37
C TRP A 27 -1.13 -2.73 10.64
N ILE A 28 0.04 -3.36 10.72
CA ILE A 28 1.32 -2.63 10.84
C ILE A 28 1.55 -1.76 9.60
N ASN A 29 1.36 -2.30 8.39
CA ASN A 29 1.51 -1.51 7.16
C ASN A 29 0.45 -0.42 7.05
N ALA A 30 -0.80 -0.70 7.41
CA ALA A 30 -1.87 0.29 7.41
C ALA A 30 -1.55 1.47 8.34
N LEU A 31 -1.07 1.18 9.55
CA LEU A 31 -0.63 2.21 10.50
C LEU A 31 0.57 3.00 9.95
N ALA A 32 1.57 2.32 9.37
CA ALA A 32 2.73 2.98 8.77
C ALA A 32 2.31 3.94 7.64
N ILE A 33 1.39 3.54 6.77
CA ILE A 33 0.86 4.40 5.70
C ILE A 33 0.15 5.62 6.26
N VAL A 34 -0.67 5.45 7.32
CA VAL A 34 -1.35 6.59 7.96
C VAL A 34 -0.33 7.58 8.52
N VAL A 35 0.69 7.11 9.23
CA VAL A 35 1.76 7.96 9.75
C VAL A 35 2.50 8.65 8.61
N LEU A 36 2.87 7.92 7.55
CA LEU A 36 3.56 8.47 6.37
C LEU A 36 2.74 9.54 5.67
N ALA A 37 1.43 9.34 5.50
CA ALA A 37 0.55 10.30 4.85
C ALA A 37 0.45 11.61 5.66
N ILE A 38 0.20 11.50 6.96
CA ILE A 38 0.07 12.68 7.84
C ILE A 38 1.40 13.42 7.93
N THR A 39 2.48 12.72 8.26
CA THR A 39 3.80 13.35 8.44
C THR A 39 4.38 13.85 7.12
N GLY A 40 4.17 13.15 6.00
CA GLY A 40 4.61 13.58 4.68
C GLY A 40 3.90 14.85 4.22
N TYR A 41 2.59 14.95 4.49
CA TYR A 41 1.84 16.18 4.28
C TYR A 41 2.42 17.34 5.09
N LEU A 42 2.71 17.13 6.38
CA LEU A 42 3.31 18.15 7.25
C LEU A 42 4.76 18.49 6.88
N ILE A 43 5.48 17.62 6.18
CA ILE A 43 6.80 17.94 5.61
C ILE A 43 6.67 18.87 4.41
N GLY A 44 5.71 18.62 3.52
CA GLY A 44 5.46 19.50 2.37
C GLY A 44 4.76 20.81 2.74
N SER A 45 3.89 20.79 3.75
CA SER A 45 3.13 21.93 4.26
C SER A 45 3.33 22.03 5.78
N PRO A 46 4.41 22.71 6.23
CA PRO A 46 4.78 22.76 7.62
C PRO A 46 3.76 23.52 8.49
N LEU A 47 3.70 23.14 9.76
CA LEU A 47 2.95 23.87 10.78
C LEU A 47 3.52 25.29 10.96
N PRO A 48 2.72 26.23 11.49
CA PRO A 48 3.20 27.57 11.81
C PRO A 48 4.45 27.54 12.70
N ALA A 49 5.35 28.50 12.48
CA ALA A 49 6.54 28.64 13.29
C ALA A 49 6.17 28.84 14.77
N LEU A 50 6.89 28.14 15.65
CA LEU A 50 6.74 28.32 17.10
C LEU A 50 7.51 29.58 17.53
N PRO A 51 6.94 30.41 18.42
CA PRO A 51 7.65 31.56 18.97
C PRO A 51 8.69 31.11 19.99
N GLY A 52 9.83 31.80 20.06
CA GLY A 52 10.91 31.51 21.00
C GLY A 52 12.22 31.09 20.33
N GLU A 53 13.17 30.62 21.12
CA GLU A 53 14.48 30.20 20.63
C GLU A 53 14.42 28.82 19.95
N ALA A 54 15.19 28.65 18.87
CA ALA A 54 15.18 27.42 18.10
C ALA A 54 15.71 26.20 18.91
N SER A 55 16.58 26.43 19.90
CA SER A 55 17.10 25.37 20.77
C SER A 55 16.03 24.69 21.61
N ASP A 56 14.91 25.38 21.86
CA ASP A 56 13.84 24.93 22.74
C ASP A 56 12.78 24.12 21.99
N HIS A 57 12.91 24.02 20.66
CA HIS A 57 11.90 23.43 19.79
C HIS A 57 12.50 22.44 18.78
N PHE A 58 11.97 21.21 18.78
CA PHE A 58 12.36 20.15 17.84
C PHE A 58 11.16 19.54 17.10
N LEU A 59 10.05 20.29 16.98
CA LEU A 59 8.79 19.82 16.41
C LEU A 59 8.97 19.18 15.02
N MET A 60 9.61 19.89 14.09
CA MET A 60 9.83 19.38 12.74
C MET A 60 10.78 18.18 12.72
N GLY A 61 11.74 18.14 13.64
CA GLY A 61 12.63 17.00 13.85
C GLY A 61 11.85 15.74 14.24
N TYR A 62 10.89 15.84 15.16
CA TYR A 62 10.03 14.72 15.54
C TYR A 62 9.10 14.27 14.40
N ILE A 63 8.54 15.20 13.62
CA ILE A 63 7.71 14.86 12.44
C ILE A 63 8.54 14.07 11.42
N ARG A 64 9.74 14.56 11.08
CA ARG A 64 10.66 13.87 10.16
C ARG A 64 11.10 12.52 10.72
N PHE A 65 11.43 12.44 12.00
CA PHE A 65 11.78 11.18 12.65
C PHE A 65 10.66 10.13 12.53
N ALA A 66 9.43 10.52 12.87
CA ALA A 66 8.27 9.63 12.74
C ALA A 66 8.04 9.19 11.29
N HIS A 67 8.20 10.11 10.33
CA HIS A 67 8.10 9.80 8.91
C HIS A 67 9.15 8.76 8.48
N PHE A 68 10.42 8.99 8.80
CA PHE A 68 11.50 8.08 8.43
C PHE A 68 11.38 6.72 9.11
N ALA A 69 11.04 6.68 10.40
CA ALA A 69 10.80 5.43 11.11
C ALA A 69 9.66 4.62 10.50
N ALA A 70 8.53 5.27 10.19
CA ALA A 70 7.41 4.63 9.51
C ALA A 70 7.78 4.16 8.09
N ALA A 71 8.61 4.92 7.36
CA ALA A 71 9.09 4.55 6.03
C ALA A 71 9.93 3.26 6.08
N TYR A 72 10.84 3.12 7.06
CA TYR A 72 11.61 1.88 7.23
C TYR A 72 10.72 0.69 7.57
N ILE A 73 9.75 0.85 8.48
CA ILE A 73 8.79 -0.21 8.81
C ILE A 73 8.02 -0.65 7.57
N PHE A 74 7.52 0.31 6.79
CA PHE A 74 6.78 0.04 5.56
C PHE A 74 7.66 -0.62 4.49
N ALA A 75 8.90 -0.14 4.28
CA ALA A 75 9.82 -0.72 3.32
C ALA A 75 10.20 -2.17 3.66
N ILE A 76 10.50 -2.45 4.94
CA ILE A 76 10.75 -3.83 5.40
C ILE A 76 9.49 -4.69 5.24
N GLY A 77 8.32 -4.15 5.58
CA GLY A 77 7.03 -4.81 5.37
C GLY A 77 6.77 -5.17 3.91
N LEU A 78 7.13 -4.28 2.98
CA LEU A 78 7.05 -4.49 1.53
C LEU A 78 8.05 -5.54 1.05
N LEU A 79 9.29 -5.52 1.52
CA LEU A 79 10.28 -6.56 1.21
C LEU A 79 9.83 -7.94 1.70
N GLY A 80 9.30 -8.02 2.92
CA GLY A 80 8.69 -9.25 3.45
C GLY A 80 7.52 -9.72 2.60
N ARG A 81 6.70 -8.79 2.08
CA ARG A 81 5.61 -9.11 1.17
C ARG A 81 6.08 -9.63 -0.18
N LEU A 82 7.12 -9.02 -0.75
CA LEU A 82 7.76 -9.51 -1.97
C LEU A 82 8.32 -10.92 -1.76
N TYR A 83 9.00 -11.18 -0.66
CA TYR A 83 9.49 -12.51 -0.31
C TYR A 83 8.34 -13.54 -0.23
N TRP A 84 7.26 -13.21 0.49
CA TRP A 84 6.11 -14.10 0.63
C TRP A 84 5.34 -14.30 -0.70
N ALA A 85 5.49 -13.39 -1.66
CA ALA A 85 4.96 -13.58 -3.01
C ALA A 85 5.72 -14.63 -3.82
N PHE A 86 6.97 -14.94 -3.49
CA PHE A 86 7.73 -16.02 -4.14
C PHE A 86 7.56 -17.37 -3.42
N VAL A 87 7.54 -17.35 -2.08
CA VAL A 87 7.54 -18.57 -1.23
C VAL A 87 6.13 -18.99 -0.79
N GLY A 88 5.14 -18.10 -0.86
CA GLY A 88 3.79 -18.31 -0.32
C GLY A 88 2.87 -19.17 -1.20
N ASN A 89 1.69 -19.46 -0.63
CA ASN A 89 0.63 -20.25 -1.26
C ASN A 89 -0.02 -19.55 -2.49
N SER A 90 -0.91 -20.24 -3.22
CA SER A 90 -1.52 -19.69 -4.45
C SER A 90 -2.27 -18.36 -4.22
N HIS A 91 -2.88 -18.17 -3.05
CA HIS A 91 -3.57 -16.92 -2.68
C HIS A 91 -2.59 -15.78 -2.39
N ALA A 92 -1.44 -16.07 -1.77
CA ALA A 92 -0.38 -15.09 -1.58
C ALA A 92 0.23 -14.62 -2.91
N ARG A 93 0.26 -15.51 -3.90
CA ARG A 93 0.78 -15.26 -5.26
C ARG A 93 -0.21 -14.56 -6.18
N GLU A 94 -1.49 -14.48 -5.80
CA GLU A 94 -2.59 -13.96 -6.63
C GLU A 94 -2.35 -12.51 -7.11
N ILE A 95 -1.68 -11.69 -6.28
CA ILE A 95 -1.32 -10.30 -6.62
C ILE A 95 -0.18 -10.23 -7.66
N PHE A 96 0.60 -11.29 -7.84
CA PHE A 96 1.79 -11.30 -8.72
C PHE A 96 1.61 -12.18 -9.95
N VAL A 97 0.74 -13.18 -9.88
CA VAL A 97 0.44 -14.12 -10.97
C VAL A 97 -0.99 -13.87 -11.44
N HIS A 98 -1.19 -12.81 -12.21
CA HIS A 98 -2.48 -12.50 -12.81
C HIS A 98 -2.54 -13.00 -14.26
N ASN A 99 -3.70 -13.52 -14.65
CA ASN A 99 -3.99 -13.93 -16.03
C ASN A 99 -4.28 -12.70 -16.93
N ILE A 100 -3.48 -11.63 -16.84
CA ILE A 100 -3.64 -10.40 -17.64
C ILE A 100 -3.63 -10.65 -19.14
N LEU A 101 -3.03 -11.75 -19.58
CA LEU A 101 -2.98 -12.17 -20.98
C LEU A 101 -4.30 -12.79 -21.47
N LYS A 102 -5.23 -13.14 -20.56
CA LYS A 102 -6.51 -13.77 -20.94
C LYS A 102 -7.57 -12.70 -21.20
N PRO A 103 -8.24 -12.70 -22.37
CA PRO A 103 -9.34 -11.76 -22.65
C PRO A 103 -10.55 -11.88 -21.69
N SER A 104 -10.71 -13.03 -21.04
CA SER A 104 -11.73 -13.20 -19.99
C SER A 104 -11.48 -12.34 -18.75
N TYR A 105 -10.21 -12.10 -18.40
CA TYR A 105 -9.83 -11.27 -17.26
C TYR A 105 -10.33 -9.83 -17.42
N TRP A 106 -10.08 -9.24 -18.61
CA TRP A 106 -10.50 -7.88 -18.93
C TRP A 106 -12.02 -7.72 -18.99
N ARG A 107 -12.74 -8.74 -19.47
CA ARG A 107 -14.21 -8.76 -19.43
C ARG A 107 -14.73 -8.76 -18.00
N GLY A 108 -14.14 -9.58 -17.11
CA GLY A 108 -14.48 -9.62 -15.69
C GLY A 108 -14.18 -8.28 -14.99
N LEU A 109 -13.00 -7.70 -15.25
CA LEU A 109 -12.61 -6.39 -14.71
C LEU A 109 -13.62 -5.30 -15.11
N TRP A 110 -13.97 -5.20 -16.39
CA TRP A 110 -14.89 -4.16 -16.86
C TRP A 110 -16.33 -4.37 -16.36
N ARG A 111 -16.73 -5.63 -16.16
CA ARG A 111 -18.03 -5.95 -15.55
C ARG A 111 -18.07 -5.54 -14.09
N GLU A 112 -16.97 -5.74 -13.34
CA GLU A 112 -16.86 -5.30 -11.95
C GLU A 112 -16.89 -3.76 -11.84
N VAL A 113 -16.19 -3.05 -12.73
CA VAL A 113 -16.26 -1.57 -12.82
C VAL A 113 -17.71 -1.12 -13.02
N LYS A 114 -18.42 -1.71 -14.00
CA LYS A 114 -19.83 -1.38 -14.24
C LYS A 114 -20.71 -1.69 -13.04
N TRP A 115 -20.46 -2.79 -12.34
CA TRP A 115 -21.22 -3.15 -11.14
C TRP A 115 -21.00 -2.15 -10.01
N TYR A 116 -19.75 -1.73 -9.73
CA TYR A 116 -19.45 -0.69 -8.73
C TYR A 116 -19.96 0.69 -9.11
N LEU A 117 -20.10 0.99 -10.40
CA LEU A 117 -20.76 2.20 -10.91
C LEU A 117 -22.30 2.07 -10.96
N PHE A 118 -22.86 0.96 -10.45
CA PHE A 118 -24.30 0.65 -10.45
C PHE A 118 -24.92 0.55 -11.86
N LEU A 119 -24.10 0.31 -12.89
CA LEU A 119 -24.50 0.11 -14.29
C LEU A 119 -24.79 -1.36 -14.64
N ALA A 120 -24.40 -2.31 -13.79
CA ALA A 120 -24.69 -3.74 -13.94
C ALA A 120 -25.56 -4.24 -12.79
N LYS A 121 -26.51 -5.13 -13.10
CA LYS A 121 -27.54 -5.58 -12.16
C LYS A 121 -27.07 -6.66 -11.18
N GLU A 122 -26.10 -7.49 -11.57
CA GLU A 122 -25.65 -8.65 -10.78
C GLU A 122 -24.12 -8.75 -10.73
N PRO A 123 -23.53 -9.01 -9.53
CA PRO A 123 -22.09 -9.27 -9.39
C PRO A 123 -21.72 -10.67 -9.88
N GLU A 124 -20.48 -10.81 -10.37
CA GLU A 124 -19.89 -12.13 -10.60
C GLU A 124 -19.29 -12.67 -9.29
N LYS A 125 -19.43 -13.98 -9.03
CA LYS A 125 -18.84 -14.63 -7.87
C LYS A 125 -17.41 -15.08 -8.21
N TYR A 126 -16.43 -14.52 -7.51
CA TYR A 126 -15.03 -14.91 -7.61
C TYR A 126 -14.60 -15.68 -6.36
N THR A 127 -13.64 -16.60 -6.52
CA THR A 127 -12.93 -17.20 -5.39
C THR A 127 -11.68 -16.36 -5.11
N GLY A 128 -11.55 -15.81 -3.90
CA GLY A 128 -10.47 -14.86 -3.59
C GLY A 128 -10.82 -13.42 -3.96
N HIS A 129 -9.90 -12.72 -4.64
CA HIS A 129 -10.11 -11.33 -5.04
C HIS A 129 -10.77 -11.25 -6.42
N ASN A 130 -11.64 -10.25 -6.62
CA ASN A 130 -12.16 -9.98 -7.95
C ASN A 130 -11.04 -9.40 -8.87
N PRO A 131 -11.18 -9.50 -10.21
CA PRO A 131 -10.17 -9.02 -11.15
C PRO A 131 -9.83 -7.54 -10.98
N LEU A 132 -10.80 -6.71 -10.58
CA LEU A 132 -10.58 -5.29 -10.34
C LEU A 132 -9.71 -5.05 -9.09
N ALA A 133 -9.97 -5.74 -7.98
CA ALA A 133 -9.17 -5.65 -6.76
C ALA A 133 -7.74 -6.11 -7.02
N ILE A 134 -7.54 -7.22 -7.77
CA ILE A 134 -6.20 -7.68 -8.17
C ILE A 134 -5.48 -6.60 -8.98
N PHE A 135 -6.18 -6.01 -9.96
CA PHE A 135 -5.63 -4.94 -10.79
C PHE A 135 -5.19 -3.73 -9.96
N ILE A 136 -6.05 -3.24 -9.07
CA ILE A 136 -5.77 -2.08 -8.20
C ILE A 136 -4.63 -2.41 -7.22
N MET A 137 -4.66 -3.57 -6.56
CA MET A 137 -3.61 -3.96 -5.63
C MET A 137 -2.24 -4.09 -6.30
N HIS A 138 -2.18 -4.61 -7.54
CA HIS A 138 -0.91 -4.73 -8.24
C HIS A 138 -0.43 -3.39 -8.82
N TRP A 139 -1.25 -2.73 -9.64
CA TRP A 139 -0.80 -1.56 -10.40
C TRP A 139 -0.82 -0.27 -9.60
N MET A 140 -1.81 -0.07 -8.75
CA MET A 140 -1.92 1.15 -7.98
C MET A 140 -1.25 1.04 -6.62
N PHE A 141 -1.34 -0.09 -5.93
CA PHE A 141 -0.79 -0.19 -4.58
C PHE A 141 0.68 -0.64 -4.57
N LEU A 142 1.02 -1.78 -5.20
CA LEU A 142 2.39 -2.30 -5.20
C LEU A 142 3.35 -1.37 -5.94
N TRP A 143 3.04 -0.98 -7.18
CA TRP A 143 3.96 -0.10 -7.94
C TRP A 143 4.06 1.31 -7.36
N ALA A 144 2.98 1.88 -6.82
CA ALA A 144 3.09 3.14 -6.09
C ALA A 144 3.91 2.98 -4.82
N ALA A 145 3.75 1.89 -4.06
CA ALA A 145 4.58 1.63 -2.88
C ALA A 145 6.07 1.51 -3.25
N VAL A 146 6.41 0.78 -4.32
CA VAL A 146 7.78 0.69 -4.84
C VAL A 146 8.30 2.06 -5.23
N PHE A 147 7.52 2.83 -6.00
CA PHE A 147 7.91 4.19 -6.40
C PHE A 147 8.18 5.08 -5.18
N MET A 148 7.27 5.10 -4.19
CA MET A 148 7.40 5.90 -2.97
C MET A 148 8.60 5.49 -2.12
N VAL A 149 8.92 4.19 -2.04
CA VAL A 149 10.10 3.69 -1.33
C VAL A 149 11.37 4.13 -2.05
N VAL A 150 11.44 3.97 -3.37
CA VAL A 150 12.61 4.34 -4.17
C VAL A 150 12.88 5.85 -4.11
N THR A 151 11.85 6.68 -4.34
CA THR A 151 11.99 8.14 -4.27
C THR A 151 12.21 8.63 -2.85
N GLY A 152 11.55 8.02 -1.86
CA GLY A 152 11.76 8.32 -0.45
C GLY A 152 13.19 8.06 0.02
N PHE A 153 13.78 6.91 -0.35
CA PHE A 153 15.19 6.63 -0.05
C PHE A 153 16.15 7.53 -0.80
N ALA A 154 15.83 7.94 -2.02
CA ALA A 154 16.63 8.91 -2.76
C ALA A 154 16.69 10.27 -2.03
N LEU A 155 15.56 10.78 -1.56
CA LEU A 155 15.52 12.03 -0.77
C LEU A 155 16.18 11.87 0.60
N TYR A 156 16.03 10.70 1.23
CA TYR A 156 16.68 10.42 2.51
C TYR A 156 18.21 10.36 2.37
N GLY A 157 18.72 9.79 1.27
CA GLY A 157 20.15 9.68 1.01
C GLY A 157 20.87 11.02 0.88
N GLU A 158 20.21 12.05 0.33
CA GLU A 158 20.73 13.43 0.29
C GLU A 158 21.02 13.96 1.71
N GLY A 159 20.12 13.69 2.66
CA GLY A 159 20.29 14.09 4.05
C GLY A 159 21.24 13.19 4.85
N ALA A 160 21.37 11.92 4.47
CA ALA A 160 22.26 10.95 5.12
C ALA A 160 23.74 11.12 4.70
N GLY A 161 23.98 11.74 3.55
CA GLY A 161 25.32 12.04 3.02
C GLY A 161 25.80 11.05 1.95
N PHE A 162 26.83 11.47 1.20
CA PHE A 162 27.37 10.76 0.03
C PHE A 162 27.91 9.37 0.34
N ASP A 163 28.45 9.16 1.55
CA ASP A 163 29.00 7.87 1.99
C ASP A 163 27.93 6.86 2.42
N SER A 164 26.65 7.26 2.42
CA SER A 164 25.54 6.42 2.86
C SER A 164 25.14 5.39 1.78
N TRP A 165 24.66 4.22 2.22
CA TRP A 165 24.15 3.21 1.29
C TRP A 165 22.86 3.68 0.59
N GLN A 166 22.08 4.55 1.23
CA GLN A 166 20.89 5.16 0.66
C GLN A 166 21.26 6.05 -0.52
N HIS A 167 22.31 6.86 -0.37
CA HIS A 167 22.82 7.66 -1.47
C HIS A 167 23.36 6.77 -2.61
N ALA A 168 24.19 5.78 -2.28
CA ALA A 168 24.76 4.86 -3.27
C ALA A 168 23.70 4.10 -4.08
N LEU A 169 22.68 3.56 -3.40
CA LEU A 169 21.67 2.70 -4.02
C LEU A 169 20.48 3.45 -4.62
N PHE A 170 20.20 4.69 -4.20
CA PHE A 170 19.02 5.43 -4.64
C PHE A 170 19.37 6.82 -5.14
N SER A 171 19.96 7.69 -4.31
CA SER A 171 20.14 9.10 -4.67
C SER A 171 21.01 9.30 -5.91
N SER A 172 22.08 8.51 -6.05
CA SER A 172 23.09 8.60 -7.11
C SER A 172 22.53 8.54 -8.54
N TRP A 173 21.38 7.91 -8.75
CA TRP A 173 20.75 7.78 -10.07
C TRP A 173 19.31 8.29 -10.09
N VAL A 174 18.57 8.21 -8.98
CA VAL A 174 17.20 8.71 -8.92
C VAL A 174 17.19 10.24 -8.98
N ILE A 175 18.01 10.93 -8.18
CA ILE A 175 17.98 12.40 -8.13
C ILE A 175 18.35 13.02 -9.49
N PRO A 176 19.42 12.58 -10.19
CA PRO A 176 19.72 13.07 -11.53
C PRO A 176 18.62 12.79 -12.56
N LEU A 177 17.91 11.65 -12.46
CA LEU A 177 16.81 11.31 -13.37
C LEU A 177 15.67 12.34 -13.31
N PHE A 178 15.47 12.96 -12.14
CA PHE A 178 14.47 14.01 -11.92
C PHE A 178 15.04 15.44 -12.04
N GLY A 179 16.26 15.59 -12.56
CA GLY A 179 16.88 16.89 -12.87
C GLY A 179 17.80 17.41 -11.78
N GLN A 180 17.39 17.41 -10.51
CA GLN A 180 18.16 17.59 -9.27
C GLN A 180 17.17 17.58 -8.09
N SER A 181 17.65 17.44 -6.85
CA SER A 181 16.88 17.78 -5.65
C SER A 181 16.89 19.30 -5.47
N GLN A 182 15.71 19.89 -5.26
CA GLN A 182 15.53 21.32 -4.97
C GLN A 182 16.20 21.71 -3.65
#